data_AF-A0A0L8GKL7-F1
#
_entry.id   AF-A0A0L8GKL7-F1
#
_cell.length_a   1.000
_cell.length_b   1.000
_cell.length_c   1.000
_cell.angle_alpha   90.00
_cell.angle_beta   90.00
_cell.angle_gamma   90.00
#
_symmetry.space_group_name_H-M   'P 1'
#
loop_
_entity.id
_entity.type
_entity.pdbx_description
1 polymer ?
#
loop_
_entity_poly.entity_id
_entity_poly.type
_entity_poly.pdbx_seq_one_letter_code
_entity_poly.pdbx_strand_id
1 'polypeptide(L)'
;MYQDFKLSLRKFSFEVVTFSSLITLILLCLFSLCNFQPANACYVYPADMKDPCEQKKCSFGAECVPSLDGFSYRCQCPNRCNTYGDNIGSTPVCGNDGVDYSNMCEMRKAACQEMKDIRVKYYGKCEMFEEKKNGEHAS
;
A
#
# COMPACT_ATOMS: atom_id res chain seq x y z
N MET A 1 60.75 -45.36 7.95
CA MET A 1 60.55 -44.09 7.22
C MET A 1 59.11 -43.90 6.66
N TYR A 2 58.09 -44.66 7.10
CA TYR A 2 56.67 -44.46 6.71
C TYR A 2 55.75 -44.11 7.89
N GLN A 3 56.24 -44.21 9.14
CA GLN A 3 55.46 -43.92 10.35
C GLN A 3 55.55 -42.43 10.75
N ASP A 4 56.68 -41.75 10.50
CA ASP A 4 56.82 -40.30 10.75
C ASP A 4 56.04 -39.42 9.77
N PHE A 5 55.86 -39.88 8.52
CA PHE A 5 55.11 -39.14 7.49
C PHE A 5 53.59 -39.15 7.77
N LYS A 6 53.07 -40.25 8.34
CA LYS A 6 51.65 -40.40 8.71
C LYS A 6 51.25 -39.50 9.90
N LEU A 7 52.17 -39.23 10.81
CA LEU A 7 51.96 -38.35 11.98
C LEU A 7 51.98 -36.86 11.59
N SER A 8 52.86 -36.49 10.64
CA SER A 8 52.92 -35.14 10.06
C SER A 8 51.71 -34.83 9.18
N LEU A 9 51.26 -35.79 8.34
CA LEU A 9 50.05 -35.66 7.54
C LEU A 9 48.76 -35.56 8.39
N ARG A 10 48.68 -36.24 9.54
CA ARG A 10 47.53 -36.13 10.48
C ARG A 10 47.48 -34.78 11.19
N LYS A 11 48.62 -34.22 11.60
CA LYS A 11 48.70 -32.85 12.16
C LYS A 11 48.35 -31.80 11.11
N PHE A 12 48.86 -31.94 9.89
CA PHE A 12 48.55 -31.06 8.76
C PHE A 12 47.07 -31.13 8.38
N SER A 13 46.47 -32.32 8.39
CA SER A 13 45.03 -32.50 8.16
C SER A 13 44.18 -31.92 9.30
N PHE A 14 44.64 -31.97 10.56
CA PHE A 14 43.88 -31.44 11.70
C PHE A 14 43.92 -29.90 11.77
N GLU A 15 45.08 -29.27 11.51
CA GLU A 15 45.17 -27.81 11.42
C GLU A 15 44.39 -27.26 10.21
N VAL A 16 44.45 -27.92 9.05
CA VAL A 16 43.65 -27.50 7.87
C VAL A 16 42.15 -27.66 8.13
N VAL A 17 41.73 -28.65 8.91
CA VAL A 17 40.31 -28.86 9.29
C VAL A 17 39.84 -27.85 10.33
N THR A 18 40.69 -27.42 11.28
CA THR A 18 40.33 -26.35 12.24
C THR A 18 40.29 -24.96 11.57
N PHE A 19 41.21 -24.64 10.65
CA PHE A 19 41.16 -23.41 9.86
C PHE A 19 39.93 -23.38 8.94
N SER A 20 39.60 -24.50 8.30
CA SER A 20 38.38 -24.65 7.51
C SER A 20 37.11 -24.50 8.35
N SER A 21 37.11 -25.01 9.60
CA SER A 21 35.98 -24.89 10.52
C SER A 21 35.79 -23.46 11.04
N LEU A 22 36.89 -22.74 11.30
CA LEU A 22 36.85 -21.33 11.70
C LEU A 22 36.40 -20.43 10.53
N ILE A 23 36.90 -20.71 9.33
CA ILE A 23 36.50 -19.99 8.11
C ILE A 23 35.04 -20.27 7.77
N THR A 24 34.54 -21.51 7.91
CA THR A 24 33.12 -21.82 7.70
C THR A 24 32.24 -21.16 8.76
N LEU A 25 32.63 -21.11 10.03
CA LEU A 25 31.92 -20.36 11.07
C LEU A 25 31.90 -18.85 10.80
N ILE A 26 33.01 -18.28 10.33
CA ILE A 26 33.10 -16.86 9.94
C ILE A 26 32.21 -16.60 8.72
N LEU A 27 32.24 -17.46 7.69
CA LEU A 27 31.39 -17.33 6.51
C LEU A 27 29.91 -17.51 6.83
N LEU A 28 29.54 -18.42 7.74
CA LEU A 28 28.16 -18.58 8.23
C LEU A 28 27.72 -17.40 9.09
N CYS A 29 28.61 -16.81 9.91
CA CYS A 29 28.33 -15.58 10.63
C CYS A 29 28.15 -14.39 9.68
N LEU A 30 29.03 -14.23 8.68
CA LEU A 30 28.91 -13.19 7.66
C LEU A 30 27.63 -13.37 6.83
N PHE A 31 27.28 -14.61 6.48
CA PHE A 31 26.02 -14.91 5.79
C PHE A 31 24.81 -14.60 6.68
N SER A 32 24.86 -14.92 7.97
CA SER A 32 23.77 -14.61 8.93
C SER A 32 23.64 -13.11 9.21
N LEU A 33 24.76 -12.38 9.27
CA LEU A 33 24.79 -10.91 9.42
C LEU A 33 24.35 -10.19 8.14
N CYS A 34 24.59 -10.77 6.96
CA CYS A 34 24.12 -10.23 5.68
C CYS A 34 22.63 -10.54 5.41
N ASN A 35 22.09 -11.60 6.03
CA ASN A 35 20.65 -11.91 6.05
C ASN A 35 19.91 -11.23 7.21
N PHE A 36 20.62 -10.57 8.12
CA PHE A 36 20.01 -9.69 9.12
C PHE A 36 19.61 -8.39 8.42
N GLN A 37 18.49 -8.46 7.69
CA GLN A 37 17.80 -7.32 7.12
C GLN A 37 17.78 -6.20 8.17
N PRO A 38 18.32 -5.00 7.89
CA PRO A 38 18.11 -3.89 8.80
C PRO A 38 16.60 -3.63 8.84
N ALA A 39 15.95 -4.10 9.89
CA ALA A 39 14.51 -3.96 10.11
C ALA A 39 14.07 -2.50 10.36
N ASN A 40 14.97 -1.54 10.15
CA ASN A 40 14.79 -0.12 10.45
C ASN A 40 15.23 0.78 9.29
N ALA A 41 15.01 0.36 8.04
CA ALA A 41 15.00 1.32 6.95
C ALA A 41 13.68 2.11 7.03
N CYS A 42 13.71 3.28 7.69
CA CYS A 42 12.72 4.30 7.39
C CYS A 42 12.85 4.57 5.89
N TYR A 43 11.81 4.24 5.12
CA TYR A 43 11.81 4.45 3.68
C TYR A 43 11.83 5.95 3.42
N VAL A 44 13.02 6.49 3.21
CA VAL A 44 13.24 7.87 2.75
C VAL A 44 13.08 7.83 1.24
N TYR A 45 12.03 8.47 0.74
CA TYR A 45 11.85 8.71 -0.69
C TYR A 45 13.07 9.49 -1.21
N PRO A 46 13.81 9.01 -2.23
CA PRO A 46 14.91 9.76 -2.81
C PRO A 46 14.41 11.08 -3.39
N ALA A 47 15.20 12.15 -3.26
CA ALA A 47 14.80 13.52 -3.60
C ALA A 47 14.45 13.71 -5.10
N ASP A 48 14.93 12.83 -5.97
CA ASP A 48 14.70 12.89 -7.43
C ASP A 48 13.40 12.19 -7.88
N MET A 49 12.62 11.67 -6.94
CA MET A 49 11.48 10.81 -7.22
C MET A 49 10.17 11.61 -7.14
N LYS A 50 9.63 11.94 -8.31
CA LYS A 50 8.36 12.66 -8.44
C LYS A 50 7.18 11.75 -8.07
N ASP A 51 6.17 12.28 -7.39
CA ASP A 51 4.95 11.53 -7.09
C ASP A 51 4.27 11.10 -8.41
N PRO A 52 4.15 9.78 -8.68
CA PRO A 52 3.54 9.28 -9.91
C PRO A 52 2.05 9.64 -10.02
N CYS A 53 1.40 10.08 -8.92
CA CYS A 53 0.02 10.53 -8.87
C CYS A 53 -0.20 12.04 -9.04
N GLU A 54 0.85 12.87 -9.02
CA GLU A 54 0.74 14.35 -8.91
C GLU A 54 -0.16 15.00 -9.97
N GLN A 55 -0.32 14.38 -11.14
CA GLN A 55 -1.15 14.89 -12.25
C GLN A 55 -2.05 13.83 -12.87
N LYS A 56 -2.34 12.75 -12.14
CA LYS A 56 -3.14 11.63 -12.64
C LYS A 56 -4.55 11.69 -12.09
N LYS A 57 -5.53 11.55 -12.98
CA LYS A 57 -6.95 11.43 -12.63
C LYS A 57 -7.41 10.01 -12.92
N CYS A 58 -7.97 9.36 -11.92
CA CYS A 58 -8.57 8.05 -12.05
C CYS A 58 -10.08 8.16 -12.32
N SER A 59 -10.61 7.21 -13.07
CA SER A 59 -12.03 7.17 -13.43
C SER A 59 -12.90 6.60 -12.30
N PHE A 60 -14.20 6.89 -12.35
CA PHE A 60 -15.22 6.25 -11.52
C PHE A 60 -14.99 6.35 -10.01
N GLY A 61 -14.48 7.46 -9.49
CA GLY A 61 -14.24 7.60 -8.04
C GLY A 61 -13.09 6.75 -7.48
N ALA A 62 -12.29 6.10 -8.35
CA ALA A 62 -11.05 5.46 -7.94
C ALA A 62 -10.01 6.50 -7.47
N GLU A 63 -9.13 6.06 -6.58
CA GLU A 63 -8.02 6.85 -6.05
C GLU A 63 -6.71 6.45 -6.73
N CYS A 64 -5.87 7.45 -7.02
CA CYS A 64 -4.53 7.19 -7.50
C CYS A 64 -3.65 6.76 -6.33
N VAL A 65 -2.99 5.62 -6.47
CA VAL A 65 -2.02 5.14 -5.49
C VAL A 65 -0.69 4.79 -6.19
N PRO A 66 0.47 5.19 -5.64
CA PRO A 66 1.76 4.78 -6.16
C PRO A 66 1.92 3.25 -6.15
N SER A 67 2.58 2.74 -7.19
CA SER A 67 2.98 1.34 -7.28
C SER A 67 4.19 1.04 -6.40
N LEU A 68 4.49 -0.24 -6.18
CA LEU A 68 5.61 -0.66 -5.34
C LEU A 68 6.98 -0.34 -5.96
N ASP A 69 7.02 -0.12 -7.29
CA ASP A 69 8.20 0.40 -7.99
C ASP A 69 8.45 1.87 -7.67
N GLY A 70 7.44 2.58 -7.16
CA GLY A 70 7.44 3.99 -6.86
C GLY A 70 7.52 4.93 -8.08
N PHE A 71 7.77 4.40 -9.28
CA PHE A 71 7.80 5.17 -10.53
C PHE A 71 6.48 5.14 -11.30
N SER A 72 5.62 4.15 -11.04
CA SER A 72 4.31 4.04 -11.67
C SER A 72 3.18 4.27 -10.68
N TYR A 73 1.96 4.38 -11.21
CA TYR A 73 0.73 4.52 -10.42
C TYR A 73 -0.28 3.48 -10.86
N ARG A 74 -1.23 3.19 -9.96
CA ARG A 74 -2.45 2.42 -10.27
C ARG A 74 -3.67 3.17 -9.74
N CYS A 75 -4.80 2.95 -10.40
CA CYS A 75 -6.10 3.43 -9.93
C CYS A 75 -6.79 2.31 -9.15
N GLN A 76 -7.11 2.56 -7.88
CA GLN A 76 -7.73 1.56 -7.02
C GLN A 76 -8.99 2.13 -6.36
N CYS A 77 -10.04 1.32 -6.26
CA CYS A 77 -11.23 1.72 -5.52
C CYS A 77 -10.91 1.91 -4.04
N PRO A 78 -11.55 2.89 -3.34
CA PRO A 78 -11.44 3.02 -1.90
C PRO A 78 -11.77 1.70 -1.20
N ASN A 79 -10.80 1.12 -0.48
CA ASN A 79 -11.00 -0.15 0.22
C ASN A 79 -11.77 0.05 1.53
N ARG A 80 -11.54 1.18 2.21
CA ARG A 80 -12.17 1.56 3.48
C ARG A 80 -12.54 3.03 3.44
N CYS A 81 -13.72 3.34 3.95
CA CYS A 81 -14.19 4.71 4.14
C CYS A 81 -14.29 4.98 5.64
N ASN A 82 -13.27 5.63 6.18
CA ASN A 82 -13.25 5.98 7.60
C ASN A 82 -14.07 7.25 7.82
N THR A 83 -15.04 7.17 8.71
CA THR A 83 -15.85 8.32 9.13
C THR A 83 -15.14 9.02 10.28
N TYR A 84 -14.34 10.03 9.98
CA TYR A 84 -13.68 10.83 11.02
C TYR A 84 -14.66 11.86 11.58
N GLY A 85 -15.61 11.50 12.45
CA GLY A 85 -16.53 12.47 13.08
C GLY A 85 -17.37 13.31 12.10
N ASP A 86 -17.69 14.56 12.47
CA ASP A 86 -18.70 15.42 11.81
C ASP A 86 -18.18 16.22 10.60
N ASN A 87 -17.04 15.87 10.00
CA ASN A 87 -16.59 16.58 8.79
C ASN A 87 -17.55 16.38 7.60
N ILE A 88 -17.52 17.32 6.65
CA ILE A 88 -18.36 17.33 5.43
C ILE A 88 -18.23 16.04 4.59
N GLY A 89 -17.12 15.31 4.75
CA GLY A 89 -16.89 14.02 4.12
C GLY A 89 -17.52 12.83 4.84
N SER A 90 -18.23 13.05 5.95
CA SER A 90 -18.95 12.05 6.77
C SER A 90 -20.47 12.22 6.69
N THR A 91 -20.95 13.32 6.11
CA THR A 91 -22.37 13.59 5.98
C THR A 91 -22.98 12.83 4.80
N PRO A 92 -24.25 12.41 4.88
CA PRO A 92 -24.94 11.76 3.77
C PRO A 92 -24.91 12.60 2.50
N VAL A 93 -24.88 11.93 1.35
CA VAL A 93 -24.98 12.56 0.01
C VAL A 93 -25.95 11.79 -0.88
N CYS A 94 -26.67 12.51 -1.72
CA CYS A 94 -27.54 11.96 -2.75
C CYS A 94 -26.76 11.88 -4.07
N GLY A 95 -26.66 10.67 -4.63
CA GLY A 95 -26.09 10.45 -5.96
C GLY A 95 -26.99 10.93 -7.09
N ASN A 96 -26.41 11.18 -8.26
CA ASN A 96 -27.14 11.46 -9.50
C ASN A 96 -27.97 10.26 -10.00
N ASP A 97 -27.69 9.08 -9.49
CA ASP A 97 -28.47 7.85 -9.66
C ASP A 97 -29.69 7.76 -8.72
N GLY A 98 -29.89 8.75 -7.84
CA GLY A 98 -31.00 8.78 -6.89
C GLY A 98 -30.81 7.93 -5.65
N VAL A 99 -29.58 7.47 -5.38
CA VAL A 99 -29.24 6.64 -4.21
C VAL A 99 -28.64 7.50 -3.11
N ASP A 100 -29.03 7.22 -1.87
CA ASP A 100 -28.42 7.80 -0.68
C ASP A 100 -27.14 7.06 -0.30
N TYR A 101 -26.04 7.80 -0.20
CA TYR A 101 -24.76 7.29 0.33
C TYR A 101 -24.51 7.89 1.70
N SER A 102 -24.05 7.06 2.64
CA SER A 102 -23.73 7.49 4.00
C SER A 102 -22.70 8.61 4.03
N ASN A 103 -21.79 8.63 3.04
CA ASN A 103 -20.85 9.72 2.81
C ASN A 103 -20.26 9.70 1.39
N MET A 104 -19.45 10.72 1.07
CA MET A 104 -18.79 10.88 -0.23
C MET A 104 -17.83 9.74 -0.58
N CYS A 105 -17.12 9.17 0.41
CA CYS A 105 -16.20 8.05 0.15
C CYS A 105 -16.98 6.80 -0.28
N GLU A 106 -18.08 6.49 0.40
CA GLU A 106 -18.93 5.34 0.05
C GLU A 106 -19.57 5.53 -1.33
N MET A 107 -19.98 6.75 -1.69
CA MET A 107 -20.42 7.06 -3.06
C MET A 107 -19.33 6.78 -4.10
N ARG A 108 -18.10 7.27 -3.87
CA ARG A 108 -16.97 7.05 -4.79
C ARG A 108 -16.58 5.58 -4.89
N LYS A 109 -16.65 4.84 -3.77
CA LYS A 109 -16.40 3.41 -3.73
C LYS A 109 -17.42 2.65 -4.56
N ALA A 110 -18.71 2.93 -4.39
CA ALA A 110 -19.77 2.34 -5.20
C ALA A 110 -19.60 2.66 -6.69
N ALA A 111 -19.34 3.94 -7.02
CA ALA A 111 -19.05 4.38 -8.39
C ALA A 111 -17.93 3.55 -9.03
N CYS A 112 -16.86 3.30 -8.26
CA CYS A 112 -15.68 2.58 -8.72
C CYS A 112 -15.95 1.10 -8.94
N GLN A 113 -16.61 0.46 -7.96
CA GLN A 113 -16.92 -0.96 -7.99
C GLN A 113 -17.93 -1.30 -9.09
N GLU A 114 -18.87 -0.40 -9.36
CA GLU A 114 -19.89 -0.58 -10.40
C GLU A 114 -19.48 -0.01 -11.76
N MET A 115 -18.33 0.68 -11.85
CA MET A 115 -17.85 1.38 -13.04
C MET A 115 -18.89 2.37 -13.61
N LYS A 116 -19.53 3.14 -12.72
CA LYS A 116 -20.56 4.14 -13.06
C LYS A 116 -20.08 5.55 -12.74
N ASP A 117 -20.48 6.53 -13.55
CA ASP A 117 -20.26 7.95 -13.24
C ASP A 117 -21.29 8.44 -12.21
N ILE A 118 -21.06 8.05 -10.96
CA ILE A 118 -21.87 8.51 -9.82
C ILE A 118 -21.23 9.76 -9.24
N ARG A 119 -21.99 10.85 -9.27
CA ARG A 119 -21.58 12.17 -8.76
C ARG A 119 -22.61 12.65 -7.75
N VAL A 120 -22.17 13.49 -6.83
CA VAL A 120 -23.10 14.13 -5.90
C VAL A 120 -24.08 15.00 -6.68
N LYS A 121 -25.36 14.69 -6.53
CA LYS A 121 -26.47 15.52 -6.98
C LYS A 121 -26.77 16.57 -5.91
N TYR A 122 -26.87 16.15 -4.65
CA TYR A 122 -27.10 17.03 -3.50
C TYR A 122 -26.37 16.54 -2.24
N TYR A 123 -26.01 17.46 -1.35
CA TYR A 123 -25.53 17.14 -0.01
C TYR A 123 -26.72 16.92 0.93
N GLY A 124 -26.72 15.82 1.68
CA GLY A 124 -27.89 15.32 2.40
C GLY A 124 -28.56 14.14 1.66
N LYS A 125 -29.70 13.68 2.20
CA LYS A 125 -30.49 12.59 1.60
C LYS A 125 -31.29 13.07 0.38
N CYS A 126 -31.57 12.18 -0.56
CA CYS A 126 -32.36 12.45 -1.75
C CYS A 126 -33.79 12.90 -1.40
N GLU A 127 -34.42 12.28 -0.39
CA GLU A 127 -35.79 12.60 0.05
C GLU A 127 -35.95 14.05 0.53
N MET A 128 -34.91 14.62 1.16
CA MET A 128 -34.93 16.01 1.64
C MET A 128 -35.05 17.05 0.51
N PHE A 129 -34.75 16.67 -0.74
CA PHE A 129 -34.88 17.54 -1.91
C PHE A 129 -36.15 17.29 -2.71
N GLU A 130 -36.72 16.09 -2.65
CA GLU A 130 -38.03 15.80 -3.27
C GLU A 130 -39.17 16.58 -2.57
N GLU A 131 -39.05 16.84 -1.27
CA GLU A 131 -39.99 17.72 -0.54
C GLU A 131 -39.94 19.18 -1.04
N LYS A 132 -38.79 19.68 -1.49
CA LYS A 132 -38.67 21.06 -2.00
C LYS A 132 -39.22 21.21 -3.41
N LYS A 133 -39.11 20.18 -4.26
CA LYS A 133 -39.68 20.23 -5.62
C LYS A 133 -41.19 20.14 -5.65
N ASN A 134 -41.80 19.43 -4.70
CA ASN A 134 -43.25 19.30 -4.63
C ASN A 134 -43.96 20.55 -4.04
N GLY A 135 -43.20 21.53 -3.53
CA GLY A 135 -43.69 22.81 -3.02
C GLY A 135 -43.63 23.99 -4.00
N GLU A 136 -42.98 23.84 -5.16
CA GLU A 136 -42.83 24.91 -6.17
C GLU A 136 -43.80 24.78 -7.37
N HIS A 137 -44.82 23.93 -7.24
CA HIS A 137 -45.97 23.89 -8.16
C HIS A 137 -47.25 24.41 -7.49
N ALA A 138 -47.12 25.47 -6.70
CA ALA A 138 -48.23 26.26 -6.20
C ALA A 138 -47.86 27.75 -6.29
N SER A 139 -47.96 28.30 -7.51
CA SER A 139 -48.09 29.74 -7.78
C SER A 139 -48.72 29.91 -9.16
#